data_AF-R5ZIE9-F1
#
_entry.id   AF-R5ZIE9-F1
#
_cell.length_a   1.000
_cell.length_b   1.000
_cell.length_c   1.000
_cell.angle_alpha   90.00
_cell.angle_beta   90.00
_cell.angle_gamma   90.00
#
_symmetry.space_group_name_H-M   'P 1'
#
loop_
_entity.id
_entity.type
_entity.pdbx_description
1 polymer ?
#
loop_
_entity_poly.entity_id
_entity_poly.type
_entity_poly.pdbx_seq_one_letter_code
_entity_poly.pdbx_strand_id
1 'polypeptide(L)'
;MINKKCCIIAMVSLMSILTLTGCSTMLKNPMKYILSQDETRQDNADKDNETTSETVDDNKDDSNSEPDIRVYGTEDNTDYSIDGMLAIAKDINSDMNNKDVKGVVLVLNKKYSEDVRYFLSLTVKDDKPLVIIPYDYNNGSPDYKVTQAKEYINKDFDKTDNANNQLPEGFFVNVNDYMIFDIADTKRLDNIDIVYDYVGIDADALYKNMYLNDAIVIVSSTADGELSEELSEAVSGKNAGIVVVSCSEDVYMKGDFADCGDNIFYTDMSPTKARIMLVLLLDNKSDSGTFKNAFTRRRV
;
A
#
# COMPACT_ATOMS: atom_id res chain seq x y z
N MET A 1 -20.29 73.46 19.85
CA MET A 1 -18.88 73.71 20.27
C MET A 1 -18.47 72.50 21.10
N ILE A 2 -17.51 71.63 20.78
CA ILE A 2 -16.27 71.74 20.02
C ILE A 2 -15.97 70.38 19.36
N ASN A 3 -15.47 70.45 18.13
CA ASN A 3 -14.95 69.40 17.29
C ASN A 3 -13.50 69.10 17.68
N LYS A 4 -13.05 67.83 17.72
CA LYS A 4 -11.62 67.49 17.58
C LYS A 4 -11.41 66.04 17.14
N LYS A 5 -11.04 65.91 15.87
CA LYS A 5 -10.33 64.76 15.28
C LYS A 5 -8.98 64.57 15.98
N CYS A 6 -8.59 63.33 16.26
CA CYS A 6 -7.20 62.84 16.38
C CYS A 6 -7.26 61.31 16.29
N CYS A 7 -6.92 60.73 15.15
CA CYS A 7 -5.59 60.20 14.81
C CYS A 7 -5.54 58.67 14.95
N ILE A 8 -5.40 58.07 13.78
CA ILE A 8 -5.10 56.67 13.45
C ILE A 8 -3.85 56.21 14.23
N ILE A 9 -3.95 55.10 14.95
CA ILE A 9 -2.84 54.15 15.14
C ILE A 9 -3.45 52.75 15.10
N ALA A 10 -3.23 52.06 13.97
CA ALA A 10 -3.51 50.64 13.84
C ALA A 10 -2.51 49.86 14.72
N MET A 11 -3.00 49.25 15.79
CA MET A 11 -2.24 48.28 16.58
C MET A 11 -2.22 46.96 15.81
N VAL A 12 -1.17 46.76 15.01
CA VAL A 12 -0.81 45.45 14.46
C VAL A 12 -0.24 44.63 15.61
N SER A 13 -1.08 43.80 16.22
CA SER A 13 -0.66 42.74 17.13
C SER A 13 0.00 41.64 16.30
N LEU A 14 1.33 41.63 16.29
CA LEU A 14 2.13 40.54 15.77
C LEU A 14 2.05 39.37 16.78
N MET A 15 0.99 38.56 16.69
CA MET A 15 0.98 37.26 17.36
C MET A 15 1.94 36.35 16.59
N SER A 16 3.13 36.21 17.14
CA SER A 16 4.10 35.18 16.79
C SER A 16 3.46 33.81 16.96
N ILE A 17 2.97 33.25 15.85
CA ILE A 17 2.64 31.84 15.74
C ILE A 17 3.98 31.11 15.81
N LEU A 18 4.34 30.61 17.00
CA LEU A 18 5.25 29.48 17.09
C LEU A 18 4.50 28.30 16.44
N THR A 19 4.66 28.13 15.13
CA THR A 19 4.45 26.85 14.49
C THR A 19 5.54 25.94 15.04
N LEU A 20 5.25 25.31 16.18
CA LEU A 20 5.94 24.09 16.55
C LEU A 20 5.43 23.03 15.56
N THR A 21 5.94 23.11 14.33
CA THR A 21 5.88 22.01 13.38
C THR A 21 6.65 20.90 14.05
N GLY A 22 5.93 20.03 14.76
CA GLY A 22 6.46 18.77 15.23
C GLY A 22 6.82 17.96 14.00
N CYS A 23 8.02 18.21 13.45
CA CYS A 23 8.76 17.25 12.66
C CYS A 23 9.12 16.09 13.60
N SER A 24 8.13 15.27 13.89
CA SER A 24 8.33 13.86 14.21
C SER A 24 7.86 13.04 13.01
N THR A 25 8.24 13.45 11.80
CA THR A 25 8.54 12.47 10.76
C THR A 25 9.78 11.73 11.26
N MET A 26 9.56 10.68 12.07
CA MET A 26 10.54 9.59 12.05
C MET A 26 10.80 9.30 10.59
N LEU A 27 12.08 9.26 10.20
CA LEU A 27 12.54 8.88 8.87
C LEU A 27 11.92 7.51 8.55
N LYS A 28 10.74 7.54 7.92
CA LYS A 28 10.09 6.34 7.40
C LYS A 28 10.78 6.08 6.08
N ASN A 29 11.56 5.03 6.02
CA ASN A 29 12.20 4.66 4.78
C ASN A 29 11.14 4.03 3.87
N PRO A 30 11.00 4.49 2.62
CA PRO A 30 10.22 3.76 1.64
C PRO A 30 10.80 2.35 1.50
N MET A 31 9.99 1.36 1.13
CA MET A 31 10.48 0.01 0.82
C MET A 31 11.57 0.10 -0.25
N LYS A 32 12.83 0.04 0.18
CA LYS A 32 13.97 0.22 -0.70
C LYS A 32 15.11 -0.64 -0.21
N TYR A 33 15.20 -1.84 -0.78
CA TYR A 33 16.44 -2.58 -0.85
C TYR A 33 16.66 -2.94 -2.31
N ILE A 34 17.91 -2.83 -2.75
CA ILE A 34 18.40 -3.41 -4.00
C ILE A 34 19.52 -4.34 -3.54
N LEU A 35 19.24 -5.63 -3.41
CA LEU A 35 20.31 -6.63 -3.38
C LEU A 35 20.75 -6.90 -4.83
N SER A 36 21.40 -5.92 -5.47
CA SER A 36 22.13 -6.18 -6.72
C SER A 36 23.58 -6.49 -6.37
N GLN A 37 23.93 -7.77 -6.54
CA GLN A 37 25.26 -8.32 -6.80
C GLN A 37 26.46 -7.66 -6.09
N ASP A 38 26.93 -8.29 -5.03
CA ASP A 38 28.38 -8.41 -4.80
C ASP A 38 28.62 -9.68 -3.93
N GLU A 39 28.41 -10.85 -4.53
CA GLU A 39 29.08 -12.06 -4.06
C GLU A 39 30.57 -11.88 -4.32
N THR A 40 31.28 -11.23 -3.40
CA THR A 40 32.73 -11.33 -3.09
C THR A 40 33.23 -10.06 -2.39
N ARG A 41 32.71 -9.75 -1.20
CA ARG A 41 33.55 -9.10 -0.17
C ARG A 41 33.64 -10.01 1.03
N GLN A 42 34.61 -10.91 0.93
CA GLN A 42 35.18 -11.56 2.09
C GLN A 42 35.70 -10.46 3.00
N ASP A 43 35.03 -10.27 4.14
CA ASP A 43 35.49 -9.42 5.23
C ASP A 43 36.84 -9.95 5.74
N ASN A 44 37.92 -9.54 5.09
CA ASN A 44 39.23 -9.58 5.69
C ASN A 44 39.34 -8.33 6.57
N ALA A 45 38.99 -8.50 7.83
CA ALA A 45 39.48 -7.63 8.88
C ALA A 45 41.02 -7.70 8.90
N ASP A 46 41.70 -6.65 8.45
CA ASP A 46 42.93 -6.16 9.07
C ASP A 46 43.42 -4.84 8.43
N LYS A 47 43.50 -3.82 9.29
CA LYS A 47 44.51 -2.74 9.44
C LYS A 47 45.11 -2.03 8.21
N ASP A 48 44.96 -0.70 8.29
CA ASP A 48 45.96 0.34 8.00
C ASP A 48 46.73 0.31 6.66
N ASN A 49 46.46 1.29 5.79
CA ASN A 49 47.38 2.39 5.46
C ASN A 49 47.11 2.97 4.04
N GLU A 50 47.32 4.27 3.90
CA GLU A 50 47.26 5.07 2.68
C GLU A 50 48.02 4.45 1.49
N THR A 51 47.54 4.66 0.26
CA THR A 51 48.25 5.36 -0.85
C THR A 51 47.44 5.27 -2.15
N THR A 52 47.24 6.43 -2.79
CA THR A 52 46.79 6.63 -4.17
C THR A 52 47.71 5.98 -5.21
N SER A 53 47.17 5.26 -6.19
CA SER A 53 47.69 5.32 -7.57
C SER A 53 46.70 4.71 -8.57
N GLU A 54 46.55 5.42 -9.68
CA GLU A 54 45.87 5.05 -10.91
C GLU A 54 46.47 3.77 -11.53
N THR A 55 45.61 2.92 -12.09
CA THR A 55 45.94 2.11 -13.27
C THR A 55 44.72 2.05 -14.19
N VAL A 56 44.87 2.66 -15.36
CA VAL A 56 44.05 2.45 -16.55
C VAL A 56 44.43 1.07 -17.11
N ASP A 57 43.47 0.19 -17.38
CA ASP A 57 43.66 -0.87 -18.37
C ASP A 57 42.34 -1.16 -19.11
N ASP A 58 42.49 -1.33 -20.42
CA ASP A 58 41.47 -1.44 -21.44
C ASP A 58 40.85 -2.86 -21.51
N ASN A 59 39.72 -2.97 -22.23
CA ASN A 59 38.98 -4.19 -22.62
C ASN A 59 37.99 -4.71 -21.56
N LYS A 60 36.71 -4.97 -21.84
CA LYS A 60 36.06 -5.44 -23.06
C LYS A 60 34.58 -5.06 -23.04
N ASP A 61 34.05 -4.80 -24.22
CA ASP A 61 32.62 -4.80 -24.54
C ASP A 61 32.02 -6.19 -24.25
N ASP A 62 31.36 -6.34 -23.10
CA ASP A 62 30.44 -7.44 -22.80
C ASP A 62 29.02 -6.86 -22.72
N SER A 63 28.48 -6.48 -23.87
CA SER A 63 27.06 -6.13 -24.08
C SER A 63 26.14 -7.36 -24.02
N ASN A 64 26.31 -8.19 -23.00
CA ASN A 64 25.42 -9.30 -22.69
C ASN A 64 25.22 -9.41 -21.18
N SER A 65 24.70 -8.33 -20.56
CA SER A 65 24.26 -8.38 -19.18
C SER A 65 23.10 -9.37 -19.10
N GLU A 66 23.31 -10.49 -18.41
CA GLU A 66 22.23 -11.41 -18.06
C GLU A 66 21.06 -10.63 -17.45
N PRO A 67 19.80 -11.02 -17.70
CA PRO A 67 18.69 -10.29 -17.15
C PRO A 67 18.71 -10.36 -15.62
N ASP A 68 18.70 -9.19 -14.98
CA ASP A 68 18.84 -9.04 -13.53
C ASP A 68 17.53 -9.42 -12.82
N ILE A 69 17.64 -10.07 -11.65
CA ILE A 69 16.49 -10.30 -10.76
C ILE A 69 16.50 -9.20 -9.72
N ARG A 70 15.44 -8.40 -9.71
CA ARG A 70 15.31 -7.29 -8.76
C ARG A 70 14.81 -7.82 -7.42
N VAL A 71 15.39 -7.34 -6.32
CA VAL A 71 15.02 -7.78 -4.97
C VAL A 71 14.74 -6.58 -4.11
N TYR A 72 13.50 -6.48 -3.63
CA TYR A 72 13.02 -5.53 -2.64
C TYR A 72 12.86 -6.21 -1.29
N GLY A 73 13.09 -5.46 -0.22
CA GLY A 73 12.95 -5.94 1.15
C GLY A 73 12.44 -4.85 2.09
N THR A 74 11.80 -5.29 3.16
CA THR A 74 11.41 -4.40 4.26
C THR A 74 12.48 -4.37 5.35
N GLU A 75 12.59 -3.24 6.03
CA GLU A 75 13.47 -3.01 7.18
C GLU A 75 12.69 -2.41 8.37
N ASP A 76 13.37 -2.23 9.50
CA ASP A 76 12.79 -1.55 10.66
C ASP A 76 12.31 -0.13 10.26
N ASN A 77 11.08 0.22 10.63
CA ASN A 77 10.41 1.48 10.26
C ASN A 77 10.04 1.65 8.77
N THR A 78 9.96 0.56 8.00
CA THR A 78 9.38 0.58 6.65
C THR A 78 8.02 1.28 6.65
N ASP A 79 7.78 2.15 5.66
CA ASP A 79 6.46 2.76 5.48
C ASP A 79 5.45 1.80 4.87
N TYR A 80 4.54 1.30 5.70
CA TYR A 80 3.36 0.51 5.28
C TYR A 80 2.12 1.39 5.10
N SER A 81 2.28 2.71 4.98
CA SER A 81 1.19 3.58 4.57
C SER A 81 0.72 3.27 3.15
N ILE A 82 -0.44 3.79 2.76
CA ILE A 82 -0.93 3.69 1.38
C ILE A 82 0.04 4.34 0.39
N ASP A 83 0.68 5.45 0.78
CA ASP A 83 1.71 6.09 -0.05
C ASP A 83 2.95 5.20 -0.19
N GLY A 84 3.34 4.49 0.87
CA GLY A 84 4.42 3.50 0.83
C GLY A 84 4.09 2.30 -0.06
N MET A 85 2.85 1.81 -0.01
CA MET A 85 2.34 0.76 -0.91
C MET A 85 2.31 1.22 -2.37
N LEU A 86 1.89 2.47 -2.64
CA LEU A 86 1.91 3.07 -3.97
C LEU A 86 3.33 3.17 -4.52
N ALA A 87 4.27 3.64 -3.70
CA ALA A 87 5.68 3.78 -4.09
C ALA A 87 6.27 2.43 -4.54
N ILE A 88 6.12 1.38 -3.72
CA ILE A 88 6.66 0.06 -4.10
C ILE A 88 5.96 -0.53 -5.31
N ALA A 89 4.65 -0.33 -5.47
CA ALA A 89 3.91 -0.83 -6.62
C ALA A 89 4.39 -0.18 -7.92
N LYS A 90 4.74 1.12 -7.88
CA LYS A 90 5.36 1.83 -9.00
C LYS A 90 6.75 1.31 -9.33
N ASP A 91 7.59 1.12 -8.34
CA ASP A 91 8.94 0.58 -8.53
C ASP A 91 8.90 -0.83 -9.13
N ILE A 92 8.04 -1.70 -8.59
CA ILE A 92 7.82 -3.04 -9.14
C ILE A 92 7.28 -2.98 -10.57
N ASN A 93 6.27 -2.15 -10.86
CA ASN A 93 5.76 -2.01 -12.22
C ASN A 93 6.83 -1.51 -13.20
N SER A 94 7.71 -0.60 -12.78
CA SER A 94 8.83 -0.14 -13.60
C SER A 94 9.78 -1.29 -13.93
N ASP A 95 10.16 -2.09 -12.94
CA ASP A 95 11.02 -3.26 -13.15
C ASP A 95 10.35 -4.35 -13.98
N MET A 96 9.06 -4.63 -13.75
CA MET A 96 8.31 -5.61 -14.55
C MET A 96 8.24 -5.21 -16.02
N ASN A 97 8.19 -3.92 -16.33
CA ASN A 97 8.21 -3.42 -17.72
C ASN A 97 9.61 -3.37 -18.35
N ASN A 98 10.69 -3.49 -17.56
CA ASN A 98 12.06 -3.45 -18.07
C ASN A 98 12.47 -4.79 -18.70
N LYS A 99 12.80 -4.82 -19.99
CA LYS A 99 13.18 -6.04 -20.72
C LYS A 99 14.39 -6.78 -20.13
N ASP A 100 15.28 -6.07 -19.46
CA ASP A 100 16.47 -6.63 -18.84
C ASP A 100 16.20 -7.20 -17.44
N VAL A 101 14.96 -7.13 -16.94
CA VAL A 101 14.55 -7.72 -15.67
C VAL A 101 13.78 -9.00 -15.92
N LYS A 102 14.24 -10.12 -15.34
CA LYS A 102 13.59 -11.45 -15.45
C LYS A 102 12.41 -11.61 -14.50
N GLY A 103 12.44 -10.94 -13.35
CA GLY A 103 11.45 -11.03 -12.30
C GLY A 103 11.84 -10.22 -11.07
N VAL A 104 10.92 -10.18 -10.11
CA VAL A 104 11.07 -9.41 -8.88
C VAL A 104 10.85 -10.32 -7.68
N VAL A 105 11.70 -10.19 -6.67
CA VAL A 105 11.52 -10.79 -5.34
C VAL A 105 11.19 -9.66 -4.35
N LEU A 106 10.15 -9.83 -3.55
CA LEU A 106 9.74 -8.87 -2.53
C LEU A 106 9.65 -9.56 -1.17
N VAL A 107 10.55 -9.20 -0.24
CA VAL A 107 10.52 -9.69 1.15
C VAL A 107 9.75 -8.70 2.01
N LEU A 108 8.67 -9.16 2.65
CA LEU A 108 7.78 -8.33 3.47
C LEU A 108 7.75 -8.79 4.91
N ASN A 109 7.67 -7.86 5.86
CA ASN A 109 7.33 -8.22 7.23
C ASN A 109 5.99 -8.96 7.26
N LYS A 110 6.00 -10.17 7.83
CA LYS A 110 4.85 -11.07 7.87
C LYS A 110 3.59 -10.38 8.41
N LYS A 111 3.73 -9.49 9.39
CA LYS A 111 2.62 -8.75 10.02
C LYS A 111 1.82 -7.90 9.03
N TYR A 112 2.48 -7.29 8.04
CA TYR A 112 1.84 -6.37 7.08
C TYR A 112 1.73 -6.97 5.67
N SER A 113 2.26 -8.18 5.49
CA SER A 113 2.36 -8.82 4.17
C SER A 113 1.01 -9.06 3.49
N GLU A 114 -0.07 -9.24 4.25
CA GLU A 114 -1.41 -9.47 3.68
C GLU A 114 -1.98 -8.23 3.01
N ASP A 115 -1.94 -7.08 3.67
CA ASP A 115 -2.46 -5.83 3.13
C ASP A 115 -1.61 -5.34 1.94
N VAL A 116 -0.28 -5.41 2.05
CA VAL A 116 0.63 -5.05 0.93
C VAL A 116 0.42 -5.99 -0.26
N ARG A 117 0.29 -7.31 -0.02
CA ARG A 117 0.02 -8.27 -1.10
C ARG A 117 -1.31 -7.97 -1.79
N TYR A 118 -2.34 -7.62 -1.02
CA TYR A 118 -3.64 -7.24 -1.59
C TYR A 118 -3.57 -5.94 -2.41
N PHE A 119 -2.78 -4.96 -1.96
CA PHE A 119 -2.54 -3.76 -2.77
C PHE A 119 -1.83 -4.11 -4.09
N LEU A 120 -0.79 -4.94 -4.03
CA LEU A 120 -0.03 -5.36 -5.22
C LEU A 120 -0.86 -6.21 -6.18
N SER A 121 -1.73 -7.08 -5.68
CA SER A 121 -2.63 -7.88 -6.52
C SER A 121 -3.58 -7.02 -7.35
N LEU A 122 -3.85 -5.80 -6.90
CA LEU A 122 -4.75 -4.85 -7.55
C LEU A 122 -4.00 -3.82 -8.40
N THR A 123 -2.66 -3.80 -8.42
CA THR A 123 -1.89 -2.69 -9.03
C THR A 123 -0.69 -3.11 -9.87
N VAL A 124 -0.18 -4.33 -9.69
CA VAL A 124 0.97 -4.85 -10.45
C VAL A 124 0.48 -5.78 -11.56
N LYS A 125 1.15 -5.79 -12.72
CA LYS A 125 0.91 -6.77 -13.80
C LYS A 125 1.81 -8.00 -13.66
N ASP A 126 1.28 -9.17 -14.01
CA ASP A 126 1.89 -10.49 -13.79
C ASP A 126 2.62 -11.07 -15.02
N ASP A 127 3.04 -10.21 -15.95
CA ASP A 127 3.78 -10.63 -17.15
C ASP A 127 5.13 -11.32 -16.85
N LYS A 128 5.66 -11.10 -15.65
CA LYS A 128 6.89 -11.67 -15.11
C LYS A 128 6.68 -12.10 -13.66
N PRO A 129 7.48 -13.06 -13.15
CA PRO A 129 7.33 -13.55 -11.78
C PRO A 129 7.59 -12.45 -10.75
N LEU A 130 6.56 -12.09 -9.97
CA LEU A 130 6.65 -11.39 -8.69
C LEU A 130 6.59 -12.40 -7.56
N VAL A 131 7.72 -12.71 -6.93
CA VAL A 131 7.80 -13.63 -5.79
C VAL A 131 7.75 -12.84 -4.48
N ILE A 132 6.68 -12.99 -3.71
CA ILE A 132 6.49 -12.32 -2.42
C ILE A 132 6.80 -13.30 -1.28
N ILE A 133 7.62 -12.85 -0.34
CA ILE A 133 8.11 -13.63 0.80
C ILE A 133 7.70 -12.94 2.10
N PRO A 134 6.59 -13.33 2.75
CA PRO A 134 6.32 -12.94 4.12
C PRO A 134 7.39 -13.50 5.06
N TYR A 135 8.02 -12.63 5.82
CA TYR A 135 9.18 -12.95 6.63
C TYR A 135 9.03 -12.40 8.04
N ASP A 136 9.35 -13.23 9.03
CA ASP A 136 9.50 -12.83 10.41
C ASP A 136 10.99 -12.56 10.66
N TYR A 137 11.35 -11.29 10.78
CA TYR A 137 12.75 -10.85 10.93
C TYR A 137 13.39 -11.29 12.26
N ASN A 138 12.59 -11.79 13.21
CA ASN A 138 13.13 -12.45 14.40
C ASN A 138 13.83 -13.78 14.07
N ASN A 139 13.60 -14.34 12.88
CA ASN A 139 14.22 -15.59 12.42
C ASN A 139 15.58 -15.38 11.72
N GLY A 140 16.22 -14.22 11.87
CA GLY A 140 17.50 -13.91 11.26
C GLY A 140 17.39 -13.43 9.81
N SER A 141 18.45 -13.53 9.01
CA SER A 141 18.48 -12.97 7.65
C SER A 141 17.55 -13.70 6.67
N PRO A 142 16.81 -12.99 5.80
CA PRO A 142 15.98 -13.60 4.74
C PRO A 142 16.79 -14.13 3.54
N ASP A 143 18.12 -13.97 3.51
CA ASP A 143 18.97 -14.28 2.35
C ASP A 143 18.74 -15.68 1.79
N TYR A 144 18.63 -16.69 2.67
CA TYR A 144 18.39 -18.07 2.23
C TYR A 144 17.05 -18.25 1.50
N LYS A 145 16.03 -17.46 1.86
CA LYS A 145 14.73 -17.45 1.16
C LYS A 145 14.80 -16.66 -0.14
N VAL A 146 15.57 -15.57 -0.16
CA VAL A 146 15.81 -14.79 -1.37
C VAL A 146 16.55 -15.63 -2.42
N THR A 147 17.57 -16.40 -2.01
CA THR A 147 18.27 -17.33 -2.91
C THR A 147 17.30 -18.34 -3.52
N GLN A 148 16.41 -18.95 -2.72
CA GLN A 148 15.38 -19.87 -3.23
C GLN A 148 14.41 -19.21 -4.22
N ALA A 149 14.01 -17.95 -3.98
CA ALA A 149 13.19 -17.21 -4.94
C ALA A 149 13.94 -16.90 -6.23
N LYS A 150 15.23 -16.53 -6.15
CA LYS A 150 16.07 -16.29 -7.33
C LYS A 150 16.23 -17.56 -8.16
N GLU A 151 16.49 -18.69 -7.53
CA GLU A 151 16.56 -20.00 -8.20
C GLU A 151 15.23 -20.35 -8.90
N TYR A 152 14.09 -20.02 -8.29
CA TYR A 152 12.78 -20.20 -8.92
C TYR A 152 12.61 -19.34 -10.18
N ILE A 153 12.99 -18.06 -10.14
CA ILE A 153 12.87 -17.14 -11.29
C ILE A 153 13.84 -17.50 -12.42
N ASN A 154 15.05 -17.96 -12.09
CA ASN A 154 16.07 -18.29 -13.08
C ASN A 154 15.82 -19.61 -13.83
N LYS A 155 14.92 -20.46 -13.35
CA LYS A 155 14.56 -21.69 -14.08
C LYS A 155 13.77 -21.31 -15.33
N ASP A 156 14.37 -21.55 -16.51
CA ASP A 156 13.63 -21.63 -17.77
C ASP A 156 12.66 -22.82 -17.66
N PHE A 157 11.40 -22.56 -17.29
CA PHE A 157 10.42 -23.61 -17.01
C PHE A 157 10.14 -24.48 -18.24
N ASP A 158 10.55 -25.75 -18.19
CA ASP A 158 9.84 -26.81 -18.90
C ASP A 158 8.64 -27.22 -18.04
N LYS A 159 7.41 -26.96 -18.52
CA LYS A 159 6.15 -27.04 -17.74
C LYS A 159 5.74 -28.47 -17.33
N THR A 160 6.62 -29.45 -17.46
CA THR A 160 6.30 -30.88 -17.38
C THR A 160 6.95 -31.63 -16.22
N ASP A 161 7.89 -31.04 -15.48
CA ASP A 161 8.60 -31.74 -14.39
C ASP A 161 8.30 -31.15 -13.01
N ASN A 162 7.41 -31.80 -12.25
CA ASN A 162 6.69 -31.16 -11.16
C ASN A 162 7.40 -31.28 -9.79
N ALA A 163 8.44 -32.11 -9.65
CA ALA A 163 8.99 -32.50 -8.36
C ALA A 163 10.02 -31.51 -7.77
N ASN A 164 10.70 -30.73 -8.61
CA ASN A 164 11.74 -29.76 -8.20
C ASN A 164 11.32 -28.29 -8.42
N ASN A 165 10.02 -28.08 -8.66
CA ASN A 165 9.42 -26.82 -9.12
C ASN A 165 8.56 -26.11 -8.07
N GLN A 166 8.56 -26.61 -6.83
CA GLN A 166 7.70 -26.07 -5.79
C GLN A 166 8.45 -25.04 -4.97
N LEU A 167 7.96 -23.79 -4.98
CA LEU A 167 8.40 -22.80 -4.03
C LEU A 167 8.12 -23.27 -2.60
N PRO A 168 8.94 -22.84 -1.63
CA PRO A 168 8.71 -23.20 -0.24
C PRO A 168 7.33 -22.72 0.22
N GLU A 169 6.76 -23.44 1.20
CA GLU A 169 5.50 -23.07 1.81
C GLU A 169 5.54 -21.62 2.33
N GLY A 170 4.49 -20.86 2.03
CA GLY A 170 4.35 -19.46 2.43
C GLY A 170 4.89 -18.43 1.45
N PHE A 171 5.50 -18.82 0.34
CA PHE A 171 5.82 -17.92 -0.78
C PHE A 171 4.57 -17.70 -1.64
N PHE A 172 4.47 -16.51 -2.24
CA PHE A 172 3.40 -16.16 -3.17
C PHE A 172 4.01 -15.74 -4.50
N VAL A 173 3.37 -16.08 -5.62
CA VAL A 173 3.81 -15.68 -6.96
C VAL A 173 2.63 -15.10 -7.72
N ASN A 174 2.82 -13.98 -8.41
CA ASN A 174 1.84 -13.39 -9.33
C ASN A 174 0.44 -13.34 -8.73
N VAL A 175 0.32 -12.57 -7.64
CA VAL A 175 -0.86 -12.55 -6.77
C VAL A 175 -2.06 -11.81 -7.37
N ASN A 176 -2.00 -11.46 -8.66
CA ASN A 176 -2.93 -10.56 -9.32
C ASN A 176 -4.39 -10.99 -9.19
N ASP A 177 -5.25 -10.01 -8.93
CA ASP A 177 -6.70 -10.17 -8.99
C ASP A 177 -7.19 -9.80 -10.41
N TYR A 178 -8.46 -10.08 -10.68
CA TYR A 178 -9.10 -9.78 -11.96
C TYR A 178 -9.20 -8.26 -12.23
N MET A 179 -9.23 -7.43 -11.18
CA MET A 179 -9.30 -5.98 -11.28
C MET A 179 -7.93 -5.37 -11.00
N ILE A 180 -7.16 -5.12 -12.06
CA ILE A 180 -5.89 -4.38 -11.99
C ILE A 180 -6.17 -2.91 -12.29
N PHE A 181 -5.87 -2.05 -11.33
CA PHE A 181 -5.98 -0.61 -11.41
C PHE A 181 -4.68 0.00 -11.94
N ASP A 182 -4.81 1.00 -12.81
CA ASP A 182 -3.66 1.77 -13.28
C ASP A 182 -3.29 2.81 -12.22
N ILE A 183 -2.01 2.86 -11.88
CA ILE A 183 -1.45 3.78 -10.89
C ILE A 183 -0.32 4.65 -11.46
N ALA A 184 -0.05 4.59 -12.78
CA ALA A 184 1.10 5.25 -13.40
C ALA A 184 1.13 6.76 -13.08
N ASP A 185 0.00 7.44 -13.29
CA ASP A 185 -0.14 8.89 -13.10
C ASP A 185 -0.51 9.31 -11.68
N THR A 186 -0.74 8.36 -10.78
CA THR A 186 -1.17 8.59 -9.39
C THR A 186 -0.08 9.28 -8.57
N LYS A 187 -0.30 10.52 -8.13
CA LYS A 187 0.70 11.26 -7.34
C LYS A 187 0.52 11.08 -5.84
N ARG A 188 -0.75 10.97 -5.42
CA ARG A 188 -1.18 10.78 -4.04
C ARG A 188 -2.57 10.19 -4.11
N LEU A 189 -2.85 9.26 -3.21
CA LEU A 189 -4.14 8.60 -3.11
C LEU A 189 -5.07 9.38 -2.17
N ASP A 190 -6.38 9.22 -2.38
CA ASP A 190 -7.41 9.91 -1.60
C ASP A 190 -7.37 9.52 -0.12
N ASN A 191 -7.78 10.45 0.74
CA ASN A 191 -7.75 10.24 2.17
C ASN A 191 -9.02 9.52 2.62
N ILE A 192 -8.84 8.27 3.06
CA ILE A 192 -9.91 7.39 3.51
C ILE A 192 -9.57 6.88 4.90
N ASP A 193 -10.53 6.95 5.81
CA ASP A 193 -10.42 6.42 7.16
C ASP A 193 -11.34 5.21 7.39
N ILE A 194 -10.96 4.41 8.39
CA ILE A 194 -11.81 3.34 8.93
C ILE A 194 -12.43 3.87 10.23
N VAL A 195 -13.75 3.96 10.25
CA VAL A 195 -14.54 4.42 11.39
C VAL A 195 -15.28 3.24 12.00
N TYR A 196 -15.17 3.08 13.31
CA TYR A 196 -15.98 2.13 14.04
C TYR A 196 -17.29 2.78 14.45
N ASP A 197 -18.41 2.15 14.08
CA ASP A 197 -19.73 2.53 14.53
C ASP A 197 -20.12 1.70 15.75
N TYR A 198 -20.39 2.37 16.86
CA TYR A 198 -20.68 1.75 18.14
C TYR A 198 -21.76 2.52 18.89
N VAL A 199 -22.49 1.82 19.76
CA VAL A 199 -23.58 2.41 20.54
C VAL A 199 -23.06 3.60 21.36
N GLY A 200 -23.69 4.77 21.17
CA GLY A 200 -23.31 6.00 21.86
C GLY A 200 -22.09 6.71 21.27
N ILE A 201 -21.76 6.44 20.00
CA ILE A 201 -20.74 7.21 19.27
C ILE A 201 -21.07 8.70 19.28
N ASP A 202 -20.03 9.52 19.43
CA ASP A 202 -20.15 10.96 19.29
C ASP A 202 -20.41 11.32 17.82
N ALA A 203 -21.64 11.77 17.53
CA ALA A 203 -22.07 12.15 16.20
C ALA A 203 -21.17 13.26 15.61
N ASP A 204 -20.70 14.22 16.41
CA ASP A 204 -19.82 15.29 15.93
C ASP A 204 -18.46 14.73 15.45
N ALA A 205 -17.94 13.72 16.14
CA ALA A 205 -16.72 13.03 15.73
C ALA A 205 -16.91 12.26 14.41
N LEU A 206 -18.07 11.61 14.24
CA LEU A 206 -18.43 10.92 13.01
C LEU A 206 -18.57 11.90 11.82
N TYR A 207 -19.34 12.97 11.98
CA TYR A 207 -19.51 14.01 10.96
C TYR A 207 -18.19 14.67 10.58
N LYS A 208 -17.31 14.91 11.56
CA LYS A 208 -15.98 15.44 11.29
C LYS A 208 -15.13 14.48 10.45
N ASN A 209 -15.18 13.18 10.73
CA ASN A 209 -14.47 12.19 9.91
C ASN A 209 -15.03 12.14 8.49
N MET A 210 -16.35 12.16 8.31
CA MET A 210 -16.99 12.20 6.99
C MET A 210 -16.63 13.48 6.21
N TYR A 211 -16.43 14.59 6.89
CA TYR A 211 -16.07 15.86 6.25
C TYR A 211 -14.59 15.96 5.86
N LEU A 212 -13.69 15.33 6.63
CA LEU A 212 -12.24 15.40 6.40
C LEU A 212 -11.71 14.35 5.42
N ASN A 213 -12.52 13.35 5.09
CA ASN A 213 -12.15 12.24 4.23
C ASN A 213 -12.96 12.26 2.93
N ASP A 214 -12.34 11.82 1.84
CA ASP A 214 -12.99 11.74 0.53
C ASP A 214 -14.03 10.61 0.49
N ALA A 215 -13.80 9.56 1.28
CA ALA A 215 -14.73 8.47 1.56
C ALA A 215 -14.39 7.81 2.90
N ILE A 216 -15.29 6.98 3.44
CA ILE A 216 -15.04 6.26 4.70
C ILE A 216 -15.40 4.78 4.59
N VAL A 217 -14.65 3.95 5.31
CA VAL A 217 -15.00 2.56 5.59
C VAL A 217 -15.57 2.48 7.00
N ILE A 218 -16.66 1.77 7.16
CA ILE A 218 -17.37 1.62 8.43
C ILE A 218 -17.30 0.18 8.90
N VAL A 219 -17.06 0.01 10.19
CA VAL A 219 -17.12 -1.27 10.88
C VAL A 219 -18.22 -1.18 11.94
N SER A 220 -19.33 -1.91 11.75
CA SER A 220 -20.37 -1.95 12.78
C SER A 220 -19.88 -2.76 14.00
N SER A 221 -20.19 -2.29 15.21
CA SER A 221 -19.72 -2.89 16.47
C SER A 221 -20.08 -4.37 16.65
N THR A 222 -21.11 -4.83 15.96
CA THR A 222 -21.64 -6.20 15.97
C THR A 222 -21.29 -6.99 14.70
N ALA A 223 -20.60 -6.37 13.73
CA ALA A 223 -20.31 -6.92 12.41
C ALA A 223 -21.54 -7.47 11.66
N ASP A 224 -22.72 -6.95 12.03
CA ASP A 224 -24.03 -7.27 11.47
C ASP A 224 -24.44 -6.35 10.34
N GLY A 225 -23.59 -5.39 9.96
CA GLY A 225 -23.86 -4.44 8.90
C GLY A 225 -24.98 -3.45 9.24
N GLU A 226 -25.55 -3.50 10.44
CA GLU A 226 -26.50 -2.51 10.92
C GLU A 226 -25.75 -1.23 11.29
N LEU A 227 -26.27 -0.10 10.80
CA LEU A 227 -25.73 1.21 11.10
C LEU A 227 -26.54 1.83 12.23
N SER A 228 -25.88 2.60 13.10
CA SER A 228 -26.56 3.46 14.08
C SER A 228 -27.52 4.45 13.40
N GLU A 229 -28.49 4.97 14.14
CA GLU A 229 -29.43 5.97 13.63
C GLU A 229 -28.66 7.23 13.20
N GLU A 230 -27.71 7.66 14.02
CA GLU A 230 -26.84 8.81 13.76
C GLU A 230 -26.07 8.64 12.45
N LEU A 231 -25.51 7.45 12.22
CA LEU A 231 -24.78 7.17 10.99
C LEU A 231 -25.72 7.05 9.79
N SER A 232 -26.85 6.37 9.93
CA SER A 232 -27.86 6.21 8.87
C SER A 232 -28.37 7.57 8.39
N GLU A 233 -28.62 8.51 9.31
CA GLU A 233 -28.97 9.89 8.98
C GLU A 233 -27.83 10.62 8.26
N ALA A 234 -26.59 10.45 8.73
CA ALA A 234 -25.43 11.09 8.12
C ALA A 234 -25.18 10.64 6.68
N VAL A 235 -25.34 9.34 6.40
CA VAL A 235 -25.02 8.74 5.09
C VAL A 235 -26.18 8.79 4.08
N SER A 236 -27.42 8.91 4.55
CA SER A 236 -28.61 9.07 3.69
C SER A 236 -28.76 10.49 3.11
N GLY A 237 -27.97 11.46 3.58
CA GLY A 237 -27.96 12.82 3.07
C GLY A 237 -27.50 12.90 1.61
N LYS A 238 -28.13 13.78 0.80
CA LYS A 238 -27.81 13.96 -0.64
C LYS A 238 -26.37 14.36 -0.98
N ASN A 239 -25.57 14.75 0.02
CA ASN A 239 -24.16 15.15 -0.12
C ASN A 239 -23.21 14.18 0.61
N ALA A 240 -23.67 13.01 1.04
CA ALA A 240 -22.80 12.03 1.66
C ALA A 240 -21.78 11.51 0.64
N GLY A 241 -20.51 11.51 1.05
CA GLY A 241 -19.42 10.86 0.31
C GLY A 241 -19.64 9.35 0.22
N ILE A 242 -18.71 8.65 -0.43
CA ILE A 242 -18.82 7.20 -0.57
C ILE A 242 -18.59 6.52 0.78
N VAL A 243 -19.44 5.54 1.10
CA VAL A 243 -19.36 4.76 2.34
C VAL A 243 -19.30 3.28 2.01
N VAL A 244 -18.36 2.58 2.62
CA VAL A 244 -18.26 1.12 2.52
C VAL A 244 -18.41 0.50 3.89
N VAL A 245 -19.42 -0.34 4.09
CA VAL A 245 -19.71 -1.03 5.34
C VAL A 245 -19.11 -2.44 5.29
N SER A 246 -18.12 -2.70 6.12
CA SER A 246 -17.53 -4.03 6.33
C SER A 246 -18.34 -4.79 7.38
N CYS A 247 -18.79 -5.99 7.02
CA CYS A 247 -19.63 -6.85 7.86
C CYS A 247 -19.16 -8.31 7.78
N SER A 248 -19.74 -9.19 8.59
CA SER A 248 -19.44 -10.63 8.52
C SER A 248 -19.96 -11.27 7.23
N GLU A 249 -19.33 -12.37 6.81
CA GLU A 249 -19.73 -13.14 5.61
C GLU A 249 -21.19 -13.60 5.70
N ASP A 250 -21.63 -14.11 6.85
CA ASP A 250 -23.00 -14.59 7.05
C ASP A 250 -24.04 -13.48 6.87
N VAL A 251 -23.70 -12.26 7.25
CA VAL A 251 -24.56 -11.10 7.15
C VAL A 251 -24.60 -10.60 5.71
N TYR A 252 -23.43 -10.48 5.08
CA TYR A 252 -23.32 -10.16 3.67
C TYR A 252 -24.13 -11.10 2.78
N MET A 253 -24.12 -12.39 3.09
CA MET A 253 -24.87 -13.42 2.38
C MET A 253 -26.38 -13.35 2.58
N LYS A 254 -26.85 -12.86 3.72
CA LYS A 254 -28.29 -12.62 3.93
C LYS A 254 -28.78 -11.48 3.05
N GLY A 255 -27.94 -10.46 2.84
CA GLY A 255 -28.24 -9.32 1.97
C GLY A 255 -29.41 -8.46 2.44
N ASP A 256 -29.82 -8.58 3.71
CA ASP A 256 -30.93 -7.84 4.32
C ASP A 256 -30.41 -6.51 4.85
N PHE A 257 -29.84 -5.71 3.95
CA PHE A 257 -29.27 -4.41 4.27
C PHE A 257 -30.30 -3.29 4.08
N ALA A 258 -30.23 -2.27 4.94
CA ALA A 258 -31.05 -1.09 4.79
C ALA A 258 -30.72 -0.35 3.48
N ASP A 259 -31.75 0.13 2.78
CA ASP A 259 -31.58 1.00 1.61
C ASP A 259 -31.23 2.42 2.06
N CYS A 260 -29.94 2.64 2.32
CA CYS A 260 -29.42 3.90 2.82
C CYS A 260 -28.94 4.85 1.69
N GLY A 261 -29.21 4.51 0.42
CA GLY A 261 -28.89 5.33 -0.76
C GLY A 261 -27.79 4.75 -1.67
N ASP A 262 -27.59 5.38 -2.83
CA ASP A 262 -26.75 4.88 -3.93
C ASP A 262 -25.23 4.90 -3.68
N ASN A 263 -24.79 5.60 -2.63
CA ASN A 263 -23.37 5.82 -2.30
C ASN A 263 -22.84 4.86 -1.21
N ILE A 264 -23.67 3.90 -0.79
CA ILE A 264 -23.33 2.96 0.28
C ILE A 264 -23.16 1.56 -0.31
N PHE A 265 -22.03 0.95 0.03
CA PHE A 265 -21.67 -0.39 -0.42
C PHE A 265 -21.40 -1.27 0.79
N TYR A 266 -21.89 -2.50 0.75
CA TYR A 266 -21.63 -3.51 1.78
C TYR A 266 -20.58 -4.49 1.26
N THR A 267 -19.75 -5.02 2.16
CA THR A 267 -18.74 -6.03 1.81
C THR A 267 -18.43 -6.94 3.01
N ASP A 268 -18.01 -8.17 2.71
CA ASP A 268 -17.41 -9.11 3.66
C ASP A 268 -15.88 -9.01 3.73
N MET A 269 -15.27 -8.09 2.95
CA MET A 269 -13.85 -7.78 3.04
C MET A 269 -13.48 -7.22 4.41
N SER A 270 -12.26 -7.52 4.88
CA SER A 270 -11.73 -6.86 6.07
C SER A 270 -11.71 -5.33 5.89
N PRO A 271 -11.83 -4.53 6.96
CA PRO A 271 -11.85 -3.08 6.85
C PRO A 271 -10.62 -2.49 6.14
N THR A 272 -9.44 -3.10 6.34
CA THR A 272 -8.20 -2.67 5.67
C THR A 272 -8.22 -2.94 4.17
N LYS A 273 -8.71 -4.10 3.73
CA LYS A 273 -8.85 -4.44 2.31
C LYS A 273 -9.93 -3.59 1.65
N ALA A 274 -11.08 -3.42 2.30
CA ALA A 274 -12.14 -2.53 1.82
C ALA A 274 -11.62 -1.10 1.61
N ARG A 275 -10.80 -0.60 2.54
CA ARG A 275 -10.13 0.70 2.41
C ARG A 275 -9.17 0.76 1.22
N ILE A 276 -8.32 -0.26 1.03
CA ILE A 276 -7.40 -0.32 -0.12
C ILE A 276 -8.17 -0.32 -1.44
N MET A 277 -9.21 -1.15 -1.56
CA MET A 277 -10.06 -1.21 -2.75
C MET A 277 -10.73 0.15 -3.02
N LEU A 278 -11.29 0.78 -1.98
CA LEU A 278 -11.96 2.07 -2.09
C LEU A 278 -11.01 3.17 -2.57
N VAL A 279 -9.79 3.20 -2.04
CA VAL A 279 -8.73 4.12 -2.47
C VAL A 279 -8.45 3.97 -3.97
N LEU A 280 -8.29 2.75 -4.48
CA LEU A 280 -7.97 2.50 -5.89
C LEU A 280 -9.15 2.80 -6.82
N LEU A 281 -10.38 2.51 -6.39
CA LEU A 281 -11.59 2.81 -7.14
C LEU A 281 -11.76 4.32 -7.37
N LEU A 282 -11.51 5.14 -6.34
CA LEU A 282 -11.58 6.59 -6.43
C LEU A 282 -10.50 7.17 -7.35
N ASP A 283 -9.24 6.74 -7.17
CA ASP A 283 -8.12 7.18 -8.00
C ASP A 283 -8.36 6.91 -9.49
N ASN A 284 -8.96 5.76 -9.80
CA ASN A 284 -9.31 5.35 -11.16
C ASN A 284 -10.67 5.91 -11.66
N LYS A 285 -11.33 6.79 -10.88
CA LYS A 285 -12.60 7.44 -11.23
C LYS A 285 -13.70 6.44 -11.62
N SER A 286 -13.76 5.34 -10.87
CA SER A 286 -14.65 4.22 -11.15
C SER A 286 -16.13 4.61 -11.03
N ASP A 287 -17.00 4.01 -11.84
CA ASP A 287 -18.45 4.23 -11.77
C ASP A 287 -19.15 3.36 -10.72
N SER A 288 -20.40 3.68 -10.39
CA SER A 288 -21.19 2.93 -9.39
C SER A 288 -21.28 1.42 -9.70
N GLY A 289 -21.33 1.02 -10.97
CA GLY A 289 -21.35 -0.39 -11.36
C GLY A 289 -20.04 -1.09 -11.01
N THR A 290 -18.91 -0.41 -11.20
CA THR A 290 -17.57 -0.88 -10.86
C THR A 290 -17.40 -0.97 -9.34
N PHE A 291 -17.89 0.01 -8.58
CA PHE A 291 -17.94 -0.05 -7.12
C PHE A 291 -18.72 -1.27 -6.63
N LYS A 292 -19.95 -1.46 -7.14
CA LYS A 292 -20.76 -2.64 -6.81
C LYS A 292 -20.00 -3.93 -7.13
N ASN A 293 -19.42 -4.02 -8.32
CA ASN A 293 -18.67 -5.20 -8.76
C ASN A 293 -17.42 -5.50 -7.92
N ALA A 294 -16.75 -4.46 -7.40
CA ALA A 294 -15.55 -4.59 -6.59
C ALA A 294 -15.85 -5.03 -5.15
N PHE A 295 -16.95 -4.53 -4.56
CA PHE A 295 -17.37 -4.92 -3.22
C PHE A 295 -18.29 -6.14 -3.20
N THR A 296 -18.76 -6.59 -4.37
CA THR A 296 -19.48 -7.85 -4.51
C THR A 296 -18.50 -9.02 -4.45
N ARG A 297 -18.77 -9.98 -3.55
CA ARG A 297 -18.01 -11.23 -3.47
C ARG A 297 -17.92 -11.89 -4.84
N ARG A 298 -16.70 -12.02 -5.36
CA ARG A 298 -16.41 -12.97 -6.43
C ARG A 298 -15.80 -14.21 -5.79
N ARG A 299 -16.50 -15.34 -5.91
CA ARG A 299 -15.89 -16.64 -5.60
C ARG A 299 -14.72 -16.81 -6.58
N VAL A 300 -13.50 -16.84 -6.04
CA VAL A 300 -12.36 -17.47 -6.72
C VAL A 300 -12.54 -18.97 -6.57
#